data_AF-A0A6N6KQX7-F1
#
_entry.id   AF-A0A6N6KQX7-F1
#
_cell.length_a   1.000
_cell.length_b   1.000
_cell.length_c   1.000
_cell.angle_alpha   90.00
_cell.angle_beta   90.00
_cell.angle_gamma   90.00
#
_symmetry.space_group_name_H-M   'P 1'
#
loop_
_entity.id
_entity.type
_entity.pdbx_description
1 polymer ?
#
loop_
_entity_poly.entity_id
_entity_poly.type
_entity_poly.pdbx_seq_one_letter_code
_entity_poly.pdbx_strand_id
1 'polypeptide(L)'
;MMRVSTMVQVPMMVPLLMGILVKKTPQWAPWATIVVGLIVSWLVDNVVTPEVFVSMFGIESLTSREIVDMNIILTVAGHVFITCSFFWATSLFYKEAKDKNKVETDRFFEDLQRPFIADDLQDEVDRKQRDKLGAMVIIMSTGILLMALIPNPPWGRMIFVICALIIFTIGFLLRRSAKKGPSIA
;
A
#
# COMPACT_ATOMS: atom_id res chain seq x y z
N MET A 1 8.13 -1.71 -15.37
CA MET A 1 7.81 -2.87 -14.50
C MET A 1 7.03 -2.46 -13.26
N MET A 2 7.46 -1.49 -12.43
CA MET A 2 6.67 -1.04 -11.27
C MET A 2 5.40 -0.23 -11.64
N ARG A 3 5.44 0.56 -12.73
CA ARG A 3 4.37 1.49 -13.12
C ARG A 3 3.00 0.84 -13.28
N VAL A 4 2.90 -0.25 -14.04
CA VAL A 4 1.61 -0.94 -14.30
C VAL A 4 1.00 -1.49 -13.01
N SER A 5 1.80 -2.10 -12.14
CA SER A 5 1.32 -2.62 -10.86
C SER A 5 0.79 -1.49 -9.98
N THR A 6 1.51 -0.38 -9.86
CA THR A 6 1.09 0.77 -9.06
C THR A 6 -0.15 1.46 -9.63
N MET A 7 -0.28 1.55 -10.96
CA MET A 7 -1.43 2.18 -11.63
C MET A 7 -2.73 1.40 -11.45
N VAL A 8 -2.65 0.07 -11.24
CA VAL A 8 -3.86 -0.74 -10.98
C VAL A 8 -4.11 -0.88 -9.48
N GLN A 9 -3.06 -1.04 -8.67
CA GLN A 9 -3.18 -1.28 -7.24
C GLN A 9 -3.76 -0.08 -6.48
N VAL A 10 -3.32 1.15 -6.79
CA VAL A 10 -3.78 2.33 -6.04
C VAL A 10 -5.28 2.59 -6.24
N PRO A 11 -5.85 2.55 -7.47
CA PRO A 11 -7.31 2.63 -7.67
C PRO A 11 -8.12 1.60 -6.90
N MET A 12 -7.63 0.36 -6.79
CA MET A 12 -8.32 -0.68 -6.02
C MET A 12 -8.26 -0.45 -4.51
N MET A 13 -7.22 0.21 -4.02
CA MET A 13 -7.06 0.50 -2.59
C MET A 13 -7.97 1.65 -2.11
N VAL A 14 -8.27 2.62 -2.98
CA VAL A 14 -9.13 3.77 -2.64
C VAL A 14 -10.49 3.37 -2.05
N PRO A 15 -11.34 2.55 -2.70
CA PRO A 15 -12.65 2.20 -2.15
C PRO A 15 -12.55 1.39 -0.85
N LEU A 16 -11.50 0.59 -0.68
CA LEU A 16 -11.27 -0.19 0.55
C LEU A 16 -11.00 0.74 1.75
N LEU A 17 -10.15 1.75 1.56
CA LEU A 17 -9.83 2.73 2.60
C LEU A 17 -11.01 3.70 2.84
N MET A 18 -11.55 4.26 1.75
CA MET A 18 -12.65 5.23 1.84
C MET A 18 -13.95 4.60 2.33
N GLY A 19 -14.18 3.31 2.10
CA GLY A 19 -15.35 2.59 2.63
C GLY A 19 -15.38 2.52 4.15
N ILE A 20 -14.22 2.57 4.82
CA ILE A 20 -14.14 2.64 6.29
C ILE A 20 -14.53 4.04 6.79
N LEU A 21 -14.17 5.09 6.03
CA LEU A 21 -14.46 6.49 6.39
C LEU A 21 -15.89 6.91 6.02
N VAL A 22 -16.41 6.42 4.90
CA VAL A 22 -17.70 6.80 4.30
C VAL A 22 -18.65 5.61 4.31
N LYS A 23 -19.42 5.48 5.39
CA LYS A 23 -20.29 4.32 5.63
C LYS A 23 -21.48 4.22 4.66
N LYS A 24 -21.98 5.36 4.18
CA LYS A 24 -23.19 5.45 3.35
C LYS A 24 -22.83 5.46 1.87
N THR A 25 -22.52 4.30 1.29
CA THR A 25 -22.10 4.20 -0.12
C THR A 25 -22.94 3.18 -0.90
N PRO A 26 -23.34 3.49 -2.15
CA PRO A 26 -24.05 2.54 -3.01
C PRO A 26 -23.18 1.31 -3.34
N GLN A 27 -23.81 0.15 -3.57
CA GLN A 27 -23.10 -1.09 -3.93
C GLN A 27 -22.24 -1.00 -5.21
N TRP A 28 -22.61 -0.11 -6.14
CA TRP A 28 -21.87 0.10 -7.39
C TRP A 28 -20.68 1.07 -7.23
N ALA A 29 -20.61 1.83 -6.12
CA ALA A 29 -19.62 2.88 -5.93
C ALA A 29 -18.17 2.35 -5.98
N PRO A 30 -17.80 1.22 -5.33
CA PRO A 30 -16.43 0.70 -5.42
C PRO A 30 -15.99 0.42 -6.86
N TRP A 31 -16.86 -0.20 -7.67
CA TRP A 31 -16.56 -0.54 -9.07
C TRP A 31 -16.44 0.71 -9.94
N ALA A 32 -17.37 1.67 -9.79
CA ALA A 32 -17.29 2.94 -10.50
C ALA A 32 -16.02 3.71 -10.13
N THR A 33 -15.62 3.70 -8.86
CA THR A 33 -14.40 4.36 -8.38
C THR A 33 -13.15 3.69 -8.93
N ILE A 34 -13.11 2.37 -9.10
CA ILE A 34 -11.99 1.69 -9.77
C ILE A 34 -11.88 2.16 -11.22
N VAL A 35 -13.00 2.23 -11.96
CA VAL A 35 -13.00 2.72 -13.35
C VAL A 35 -12.50 4.17 -13.43
N VAL A 36 -13.01 5.05 -12.57
CA VAL A 36 -12.54 6.45 -12.49
C VAL A 36 -11.06 6.50 -12.13
N GLY A 37 -10.62 5.69 -11.17
CA GLY A 37 -9.22 5.61 -10.77
C GLY A 37 -8.31 5.18 -11.92
N LEU A 38 -8.70 4.17 -12.71
CA LEU A 38 -7.96 3.77 -13.90
C LEU A 38 -7.89 4.88 -14.95
N ILE A 39 -8.98 5.64 -15.15
CA ILE A 39 -8.98 6.82 -16.03
C ILE A 39 -8.00 7.87 -15.51
N VAL A 40 -8.00 8.15 -14.20
CA VAL A 40 -7.05 9.10 -13.59
C VAL A 40 -5.61 8.63 -13.77
N SER A 41 -5.32 7.33 -13.58
CA SER A 41 -3.98 6.78 -13.83
C SER A 41 -3.57 6.96 -15.28
N TRP A 42 -4.48 6.70 -16.23
CA TRP A 42 -4.23 6.91 -17.65
C TRP A 42 -3.98 8.39 -17.99
N LEU A 43 -4.75 9.31 -17.39
CA LEU A 43 -4.58 10.76 -17.58
C LEU A 43 -3.22 11.25 -17.10
N VAL A 44 -2.75 10.81 -15.92
CA VAL A 44 -1.42 11.19 -15.41
C VAL A 44 -0.30 10.65 -16.29
N ASP A 45 -0.47 9.44 -16.86
CA ASP A 45 0.56 8.82 -17.68
C ASP A 45 0.63 9.37 -19.11
N ASN A 46 -0.48 9.89 -19.66
CA ASN A 46 -0.55 10.27 -21.08
C ASN A 46 -0.87 11.76 -21.33
N VAL A 47 -1.50 12.45 -20.39
CA VAL A 47 -2.02 13.82 -20.60
C VAL A 47 -1.37 14.82 -19.66
N VAL A 48 -1.43 14.57 -18.35
CA VAL A 48 -0.86 15.43 -17.31
C VAL A 48 0.49 14.86 -16.87
N THR A 49 1.40 14.73 -17.83
CA THR A 49 2.75 14.23 -17.55
C THR A 49 3.53 15.23 -16.69
N PRO A 50 4.60 14.81 -16.00
CA PRO A 50 5.45 15.71 -15.22
C PRO A 50 5.89 16.96 -15.98
N GLU A 51 6.30 16.79 -17.24
CA GLU A 51 6.79 17.86 -18.10
C GLU A 51 5.68 18.87 -18.42
N VAL A 52 4.48 18.37 -18.76
CA VAL A 52 3.30 19.22 -18.99
C VAL A 52 2.96 20.00 -17.73
N PHE A 53 2.95 19.34 -16.57
CA PHE A 53 2.65 19.98 -15.30
C PHE A 53 3.65 21.09 -14.95
N VAL A 54 4.96 20.82 -15.02
CA VAL A 54 5.97 21.82 -14.65
C VAL A 54 6.12 22.94 -15.68
N SER A 55 5.81 22.68 -16.95
CA SER A 55 5.77 23.73 -17.97
C SER A 55 4.71 24.79 -17.67
N MET A 56 3.62 24.44 -16.98
CA MET A 56 2.60 25.38 -16.49
C MET A 56 3.15 26.36 -15.45
N PHE A 57 4.22 25.99 -14.75
CA PHE A 57 4.91 26.81 -13.76
C PHE A 57 6.16 27.51 -14.31
N GLY A 58 6.40 27.45 -15.62
CA GLY A 58 7.54 28.08 -16.28
C GLY A 58 8.88 27.37 -16.06
N ILE A 59 8.87 26.08 -15.71
CA ILE A 59 10.07 25.26 -15.56
C ILE A 59 10.34 24.53 -16.89
N GLU A 60 11.53 24.74 -17.47
CA GLU A 60 11.85 24.23 -18.82
C GLU A 60 12.09 22.73 -18.88
N SER A 61 12.69 22.12 -17.86
CA SER A 61 12.95 20.68 -17.83
C SER A 61 13.18 20.14 -16.42
N LEU A 62 12.93 18.84 -16.27
CA LEU A 62 13.22 18.07 -15.06
C LEU A 62 14.32 17.05 -15.36
N THR A 63 15.15 16.75 -14.37
CA THR A 63 16.07 15.61 -14.45
C THR A 63 15.30 14.29 -14.46
N SER A 64 15.92 13.23 -14.96
CA SER A 64 15.28 11.89 -15.01
C SER A 64 14.82 11.39 -13.64
N ARG A 65 15.48 11.82 -12.55
CA ARG A 65 15.06 11.49 -11.18
C ARG A 65 13.82 12.28 -10.77
N GLU A 66 13.81 13.58 -11.01
CA GLU A 66 12.68 14.45 -10.69
C GLU A 66 11.42 14.08 -11.49
N ILE A 67 11.57 13.60 -12.73
CA ILE A 67 10.45 13.08 -13.53
C ILE A 67 9.81 11.87 -12.84
N VAL A 68 10.61 10.96 -12.27
CA VAL A 68 10.09 9.80 -11.54
C VAL A 68 9.36 10.25 -10.28
N ASP A 69 9.95 11.15 -9.50
CA ASP A 69 9.35 11.65 -8.27
C ASP A 69 8.05 12.43 -8.55
N MET A 70 8.06 13.31 -9.57
CA MET A 70 6.89 14.08 -9.99
C MET A 70 5.76 13.17 -10.50
N ASN A 71 6.07 12.10 -11.24
CA ASN A 71 5.07 11.11 -11.66
C ASN A 71 4.36 10.48 -10.44
N ILE A 72 5.12 10.13 -9.40
CA ILE A 72 4.56 9.56 -8.18
C ILE A 72 3.65 10.59 -7.50
N ILE A 73 4.12 11.84 -7.37
CA ILE A 73 3.36 12.94 -6.75
C ILE A 73 2.03 13.16 -7.50
N LEU A 74 2.07 13.30 -8.83
CA LEU A 74 0.88 13.53 -9.65
C LEU A 74 -0.09 12.35 -9.60
N THR A 75 0.42 11.11 -9.61
CA THR A 75 -0.42 9.91 -9.50
C THR A 75 -1.15 9.86 -8.15
N VAL A 76 -0.42 10.07 -7.06
CA VAL A 76 -0.99 10.08 -5.70
C VAL A 76 -1.98 11.23 -5.54
N ALA A 77 -1.60 12.44 -5.94
CA ALA A 77 -2.47 13.62 -5.87
C ALA A 77 -3.75 13.42 -6.69
N GLY A 78 -3.65 12.90 -7.91
CA GLY A 78 -4.81 12.57 -8.74
C GLY A 78 -5.78 11.63 -8.03
N HIS A 79 -5.29 10.57 -7.40
CA HIS A 79 -6.17 9.64 -6.69
C HIS A 79 -6.74 10.21 -5.39
N VAL A 80 -5.95 10.96 -4.63
CA VAL A 80 -6.42 11.60 -3.40
C VAL A 80 -7.49 12.65 -3.68
N PHE A 81 -7.29 13.50 -4.70
CA PHE A 81 -8.20 14.61 -4.96
C PHE A 81 -9.35 14.26 -5.90
N ILE A 82 -9.15 13.37 -6.87
CA ILE A 82 -10.18 12.99 -7.85
C ILE A 82 -10.86 11.70 -7.41
N THR A 83 -10.10 10.61 -7.27
CA THR A 83 -10.68 9.27 -7.02
C THR A 83 -11.35 9.16 -5.64
N CYS A 84 -10.71 9.66 -4.57
CA CYS A 84 -11.31 9.66 -3.24
C CYS A 84 -12.52 10.60 -3.15
N SER A 85 -12.43 11.80 -3.75
CA SER A 85 -13.54 12.74 -3.78
C SER A 85 -14.73 12.21 -4.58
N PHE A 86 -14.48 11.52 -5.70
CA PHE A 86 -15.52 10.83 -6.46
C PHE A 86 -16.21 9.77 -5.60
N PHE A 87 -15.44 8.90 -4.93
CA PHE A 87 -15.99 7.88 -4.04
C PHE A 87 -16.84 8.53 -2.93
N TRP A 88 -16.34 9.58 -2.30
CA TRP A 88 -17.11 10.33 -1.30
C TRP A 88 -18.41 10.92 -1.90
N ALA A 89 -18.35 11.52 -3.08
CA ALA A 89 -19.51 12.07 -3.77
C ALA A 89 -20.57 11.00 -4.11
N THR A 90 -20.17 9.72 -4.31
CA THR A 90 -21.15 8.64 -4.49
C THR A 90 -22.08 8.45 -3.31
N SER A 91 -21.69 8.89 -2.10
CA SER A 91 -22.54 8.85 -0.90
C SER A 91 -23.82 9.70 -1.06
N LEU A 92 -23.79 10.74 -1.90
CA LEU A 92 -24.97 11.54 -2.22
C LEU A 92 -26.06 10.75 -2.96
N PHE A 93 -25.68 9.64 -3.60
CA PHE A 93 -26.59 8.74 -4.32
C PHE A 93 -27.02 7.54 -3.49
N TYR A 94 -26.55 7.44 -2.24
CA TYR A 94 -26.92 6.35 -1.34
C TYR A 94 -28.39 6.45 -0.92
N LYS A 95 -29.09 5.32 -0.97
CA LYS A 95 -30.50 5.22 -0.55
C LYS A 95 -30.64 4.05 0.41
N GLU A 96 -30.77 4.37 1.69
CA GLU A 96 -30.86 3.39 2.78
C GLU A 96 -32.02 2.38 2.59
N ALA A 97 -33.19 2.85 2.12
CA ALA A 97 -34.34 1.98 1.85
C ALA A 97 -34.09 0.90 0.76
N LYS A 98 -33.05 1.06 -0.05
CA LYS A 98 -32.67 0.08 -1.09
C LYS A 98 -31.39 -0.69 -0.73
N ASP A 99 -30.81 -0.44 0.43
CA ASP A 99 -29.58 -1.08 0.86
C ASP A 99 -29.87 -2.48 1.43
N LYS A 100 -29.47 -3.50 0.68
CA LYS A 100 -29.64 -4.90 1.07
C LYS A 100 -28.63 -5.38 2.11
N ASN A 101 -27.54 -4.64 2.31
CA ASN A 101 -26.41 -5.03 3.16
C ASN A 101 -26.32 -4.17 4.43
N LYS A 102 -27.37 -3.39 4.74
CA LYS A 102 -27.35 -2.43 5.85
C LYS A 102 -27.05 -3.10 7.19
N VAL A 103 -27.70 -4.25 7.45
CA VAL A 103 -27.55 -5.01 8.70
C VAL A 103 -26.11 -5.50 8.87
N GLU A 104 -25.52 -6.07 7.81
CA GLU A 104 -24.15 -6.55 7.81
C GLU A 104 -23.14 -5.42 7.93
N THR A 105 -23.42 -4.28 7.28
CA THR A 105 -22.59 -3.08 7.35
C THR A 105 -22.58 -2.50 8.76
N ASP A 106 -23.74 -2.40 9.41
CA ASP A 106 -23.84 -1.93 10.79
C ASP A 106 -23.09 -2.86 11.75
N ARG A 107 -23.29 -4.17 11.62
CA ARG A 107 -22.56 -5.17 12.41
C ARG A 107 -21.05 -5.06 12.21
N PHE A 108 -20.59 -4.89 10.97
CA PHE A 108 -19.16 -4.69 10.68
C PHE A 108 -18.59 -3.48 11.43
N PHE A 109 -19.31 -2.35 11.45
CA PHE A 109 -18.84 -1.15 12.15
C PHE A 109 -18.94 -1.25 13.67
N GLU A 110 -19.90 -2.02 14.20
CA GLU A 110 -19.98 -2.36 15.62
C GLU A 110 -18.79 -3.24 16.03
N ASP A 111 -18.50 -4.28 15.26
CA ASP A 111 -17.33 -5.16 15.46
C ASP A 111 -16.02 -4.39 15.36
N LEU A 112 -15.91 -3.42 14.46
CA LEU A 112 -14.72 -2.57 14.32
C LEU A 112 -14.46 -1.70 15.56
N GLN A 113 -15.52 -1.30 16.26
CA GLN A 113 -15.42 -0.51 17.51
C GLN A 113 -15.22 -1.38 18.74
N ARG A 114 -15.47 -2.68 18.63
CA ARG A 114 -15.37 -3.61 19.75
C ARG A 114 -13.90 -3.78 20.15
N PRO A 115 -13.54 -3.51 21.42
CA PRO A 115 -12.17 -3.70 21.88
C PRO A 115 -11.79 -5.19 21.77
N PHE A 116 -10.62 -5.44 21.20
CA PHE A 116 -10.05 -6.77 21.16
C PHE A 116 -9.39 -7.07 22.51
N ILE A 117 -9.90 -8.08 23.22
CA ILE A 117 -9.32 -8.58 24.47
C ILE A 117 -8.47 -9.79 24.10
N ALA A 118 -7.15 -9.63 24.23
CA ALA A 118 -6.17 -10.69 24.01
C ALA A 118 -6.48 -11.90 24.90
N ASP A 119 -6.54 -13.09 24.30
CA ASP A 119 -6.55 -14.35 25.04
C ASP A 119 -5.12 -14.86 25.27
N ASP A 120 -4.97 -15.89 26.09
CA ASP A 120 -3.66 -16.52 26.38
C ASP A 120 -3.04 -17.20 25.14
N LEU A 121 -3.77 -17.32 24.02
CA LEU A 121 -3.29 -17.92 22.77
C LEU A 121 -2.56 -16.90 21.88
N GLN A 122 -2.72 -15.59 22.13
CA GLN A 122 -2.11 -14.56 21.30
C GLN A 122 -0.58 -14.63 21.30
N ASP A 123 0.04 -14.95 22.44
CA ASP A 123 1.49 -15.12 22.56
C ASP A 123 2.03 -16.22 21.61
N GLU A 124 1.27 -17.30 21.44
CA GLU A 124 1.63 -18.38 20.51
C GLU A 124 1.49 -17.95 19.05
N VAL A 125 0.44 -17.18 18.74
CA VAL A 125 0.19 -16.65 17.40
C VAL A 125 1.26 -15.63 17.02
N ASP A 126 1.54 -14.67 17.89
CA ASP A 126 2.57 -13.64 17.70
C ASP A 126 3.95 -14.28 17.54
N ARG A 127 4.27 -15.30 18.34
CA ARG A 127 5.49 -16.10 18.16
C ARG A 127 5.56 -16.72 16.76
N LYS A 128 4.49 -17.39 16.30
CA LYS A 128 4.44 -18.00 14.96
C LYS A 128 4.55 -16.95 13.85
N GLN A 129 3.92 -15.78 14.02
CA GLN A 129 4.03 -14.68 13.06
C GLN A 129 5.46 -14.15 12.97
N ARG A 130 6.13 -13.95 14.10
CA ARG A 130 7.53 -13.48 14.15
C ARG A 130 8.50 -14.47 13.52
N ASP A 131 8.32 -15.77 13.71
CA ASP A 131 9.14 -16.79 13.03
C ASP A 131 8.91 -16.78 11.51
N LYS A 132 7.65 -16.77 11.06
CA LYS A 132 7.31 -16.71 9.63
C LYS A 132 7.82 -15.42 8.97
N LEU A 133 7.54 -14.27 9.57
CA LEU A 133 7.99 -12.97 9.08
C LEU A 133 9.52 -12.88 9.07
N GLY A 134 10.17 -13.31 10.15
CA GLY A 134 11.63 -13.35 10.22
C GLY A 134 12.25 -14.24 9.13
N ALA A 135 11.67 -15.41 8.87
CA ALA A 135 12.11 -16.30 7.80
C ALA A 135 11.94 -15.67 6.40
N MET A 136 10.78 -15.05 6.12
CA MET A 136 10.55 -14.35 4.85
C MET A 136 11.56 -13.22 4.64
N VAL A 137 11.81 -12.39 5.66
CA VAL A 137 12.76 -11.28 5.61
C VAL A 137 14.20 -11.78 5.37
N ILE A 138 14.60 -12.87 6.02
CA ILE A 138 15.90 -13.50 5.77
C ILE A 138 16.03 -13.94 4.31
N ILE A 139 15.04 -14.67 3.77
CA ILE A 139 15.05 -15.12 2.37
C ILE A 139 15.14 -13.93 1.41
N MET A 140 14.35 -12.88 1.65
CA MET A 140 14.38 -11.65 0.84
C MET A 140 15.75 -10.95 0.91
N SER A 141 16.37 -10.90 2.09
CA SER A 141 17.71 -10.31 2.26
C SER A 141 18.78 -11.06 1.45
N THR A 142 18.66 -12.39 1.32
CA THR A 142 19.51 -13.18 0.42
C THR A 142 19.31 -12.76 -1.04
N GLY A 143 18.07 -12.52 -1.46
CA GLY A 143 17.79 -11.97 -2.79
C GLY A 143 18.43 -10.61 -3.04
N ILE A 144 18.36 -9.70 -2.06
CA ILE A 144 19.01 -8.38 -2.14
C ILE A 144 20.55 -8.53 -2.20
N LEU A 145 21.12 -9.45 -1.42
CA LEU A 145 22.55 -9.73 -1.47
C LEU A 145 22.99 -10.21 -2.85
N LEU A 146 22.19 -11.07 -3.50
CA LEU A 146 22.45 -11.55 -4.87
C LEU A 146 22.42 -10.40 -5.91
N MET A 147 21.71 -9.30 -5.65
CA MET A 147 21.75 -8.12 -6.53
C MET A 147 23.14 -7.47 -6.60
N ALA A 148 24.04 -7.73 -5.65
CA ALA A 148 25.43 -7.28 -5.73
C ALA A 148 26.20 -7.92 -6.91
N LEU A 149 25.72 -9.06 -7.45
CA LEU A 149 26.29 -9.71 -8.64
C LEU A 149 25.98 -8.94 -9.93
N ILE A 150 24.98 -8.06 -9.92
CA ILE A 150 24.63 -7.24 -11.08
C ILE A 150 25.84 -6.33 -11.41
N PRO A 151 26.22 -6.20 -12.70
CA PRO A 151 27.26 -5.28 -13.13
C PRO A 151 26.85 -3.84 -12.84
N ASN A 152 27.32 -3.33 -11.70
CA ASN A 152 27.11 -1.98 -11.19
C ASN A 152 28.46 -1.44 -10.68
N PRO A 153 28.63 -0.10 -10.59
CA PRO A 153 29.78 0.49 -9.94
C PRO A 153 30.04 -0.11 -8.54
N PRO A 154 31.30 -0.24 -8.09
CA PRO A 154 31.63 -0.86 -6.79
C PRO A 154 30.86 -0.26 -5.61
N TRP A 155 30.59 1.04 -5.65
CA TRP A 155 29.76 1.74 -4.67
C TRP A 155 28.32 1.22 -4.63
N GLY A 156 27.69 1.03 -5.79
CA GLY A 156 26.32 0.49 -5.89
C GLY A 156 26.22 -0.95 -5.36
N ARG A 157 27.25 -1.77 -5.63
CA ARG A 157 27.34 -3.13 -5.07
C ARG A 157 27.46 -3.12 -3.54
N MET A 158 28.24 -2.20 -2.98
CA MET A 158 28.39 -2.05 -1.53
C MET A 158 27.05 -1.69 -0.86
N ILE A 159 26.25 -0.83 -1.49
CA ILE A 159 24.90 -0.49 -0.98
C ILE A 159 24.02 -1.75 -0.88
N PHE A 160 23.99 -2.61 -1.89
CA PHE A 160 23.22 -3.86 -1.82
C PHE A 160 23.67 -4.76 -0.67
N VAL A 161 24.98 -4.87 -0.44
CA VAL A 161 25.53 -5.67 0.66
C VAL A 161 25.13 -5.09 2.02
N ILE A 162 25.27 -3.79 2.22
CA ILE A 162 24.92 -3.12 3.49
C ILE A 162 23.41 -3.25 3.76
N CYS A 163 22.57 -2.98 2.75
CA CYS A 163 21.12 -3.11 2.88
C CYS A 163 20.72 -4.56 3.20
N ALA A 164 21.30 -5.55 2.49
CA ALA A 164 21.05 -6.96 2.75
C ALA A 164 21.44 -7.34 4.18
N LEU A 165 22.58 -6.86 4.68
CA LEU A 165 23.05 -7.15 6.03
C LEU A 165 22.12 -6.57 7.11
N ILE A 166 21.63 -5.33 6.93
CA ILE A 166 20.67 -4.71 7.85
C ILE A 166 19.36 -5.50 7.88
N ILE A 167 18.80 -5.81 6.70
CA ILE A 167 17.54 -6.54 6.58
C ILE A 167 17.67 -7.96 7.14
N PHE A 168 18.78 -8.65 6.84
CA PHE A 168 19.10 -9.96 7.40
C PHE A 168 19.16 -9.91 8.93
N THR A 169 19.83 -8.90 9.48
CA THR A 169 19.96 -8.73 10.94
C THR A 169 18.59 -8.59 11.59
N ILE A 170 17.70 -7.77 11.03
CA ILE A 170 16.33 -7.61 11.53
C ILE A 170 15.56 -8.93 11.45
N GLY A 171 15.59 -9.62 10.31
CA GLY A 171 14.93 -10.91 10.13
C GLY A 171 15.45 -11.97 11.10
N PHE A 172 16.76 -12.00 11.33
CA PHE A 172 17.41 -12.87 12.31
C PHE A 172 16.97 -12.56 13.74
N LEU A 173 16.93 -11.29 14.15
CA LEU A 173 16.49 -10.88 15.49
C LEU A 173 15.02 -11.21 15.72
N LEU A 174 14.15 -10.97 14.73
CA LEU A 174 12.73 -11.34 14.78
C LEU A 174 12.55 -12.85 14.99
N ARG A 175 13.25 -13.65 14.19
CA ARG A 175 13.20 -15.11 14.28
C ARG A 175 13.80 -15.64 15.59
N ARG A 176 14.90 -15.05 16.06
CA ARG A 176 15.51 -15.40 17.34
C ARG A 176 14.56 -15.16 18.49
N SER A 177 13.84 -14.05 18.49
CA SER A 177 12.89 -13.74 19.56
C SER A 177 11.58 -14.54 19.47
N ALA A 178 11.36 -15.30 18.39
CA ALA A 178 10.27 -16.26 18.27
C ALA A 178 10.59 -17.65 18.87
N LYS A 179 11.82 -17.87 19.36
CA LYS A 179 12.16 -19.13 20.05
C LYS A 179 11.47 -19.17 21.41
N LYS A 180 10.83 -20.29 21.75
CA LYS A 180 10.28 -20.53 23.10
C LYS A 180 11.41 -20.35 24.13
N GLY A 181 11.22 -19.47 25.10
CA GLY A 181 12.05 -19.45 26.31
C GLY A 181 11.86 -20.76 27.09
N PRO A 182 12.76 -21.10 28.03
CA PRO A 182 12.56 -22.25 28.90
C PRO A 182 11.20 -22.13 29.59
N SER A 183 10.38 -23.18 29.46
CA SER A 183 9.13 -23.32 30.20
C SER A 183 9.48 -23.28 31.68
N ILE A 184 9.14 -22.20 32.37
CA ILE A 184 9.15 -22.20 33.83
C ILE A 184 7.88 -22.96 34.20
N ALA A 185 8.06 -24.24 34.54
CA ALA A 185 7.04 -25.10 35.11
C ALA A 185 6.68 -24.66 36.54
#